data_AF-A0A6L7S1M8-F1
#
_entry.id   AF-A0A6L7S1M8-F1
#
_cell.length_a   1.000
_cell.length_b   1.000
_cell.length_c   1.000
_cell.angle_alpha   90.00
_cell.angle_beta   90.00
_cell.angle_gamma   90.00
#
_symmetry.space_group_name_H-M   'P 1'
#
loop_
_entity.id
_entity.type
_entity.pdbx_description
1 polymer ?
#
loop_
_entity_poly.entity_id
_entity_poly.type
_entity_poly.pdbx_seq_one_letter_code
_entity_poly.pdbx_strand_id
1 'polypeptide(L)'
;MTLPPKQLRMVIDKEAVCQLPDIVLPIGYSSRPYRSGDVASWADSLRQGGFTDWTETRVAEYLKNTERKEGSGLVEFGGRIVAATFASRLGNQPHNPGNVVAEPSNIGILDFVVTHPEHRGRGLGKATCTAVAKFLVARGCTTIELGTDDWRLPAIHVYLSMGFQPVINRNDMPGRWAAVIEKLKESGRDHT
;
A
#
# COMPACT_ATOMS: atom_id res chain seq x y z
N MET A 1 -23.20 15.49 15.97
CA MET A 1 -21.90 16.03 15.51
C MET A 1 -21.32 15.09 14.47
N THR A 2 -20.97 15.59 13.29
CA THR A 2 -20.25 14.82 12.26
C THR A 2 -18.76 14.75 12.64
N LEU A 3 -18.19 13.55 12.64
CA LEU A 3 -16.77 13.37 12.91
C LEU A 3 -15.94 13.87 11.72
N PRO A 4 -14.71 14.37 11.92
CA PRO A 4 -13.85 14.75 10.82
C PRO A 4 -13.57 13.56 9.89
N PRO A 5 -13.32 13.78 8.58
CA PRO A 5 -12.94 12.70 7.66
C PRO A 5 -11.72 11.93 8.19
N LYS A 6 -11.75 10.60 8.07
CA LYS A 6 -10.64 9.73 8.46
C LYS A 6 -10.64 8.50 7.58
N GLN A 7 -9.49 8.09 7.07
CA GLN A 7 -9.36 6.88 6.29
C GLN A 7 -9.69 5.63 7.11
N LEU A 8 -10.15 4.59 6.42
CA LEU A 8 -10.14 3.24 6.97
C LEU A 8 -8.71 2.78 7.19
N ARG A 9 -8.51 1.86 8.13
CA ARG A 9 -7.20 1.24 8.36
C ARG A 9 -7.34 -0.27 8.37
N MET A 10 -6.32 -0.94 7.86
CA MET A 10 -6.24 -2.39 7.84
C MET A 10 -4.88 -2.85 8.32
N VAL A 11 -4.82 -4.01 8.97
CA VAL A 11 -3.57 -4.58 9.51
C VAL A 11 -3.42 -6.05 9.15
N ILE A 12 -2.19 -6.51 9.00
CA ILE A 12 -1.82 -7.92 8.90
C ILE A 12 -0.61 -8.18 9.81
N ASP A 13 -0.62 -9.29 10.55
CA ASP A 13 0.50 -9.67 11.42
C ASP A 13 1.64 -10.34 10.62
N LYS A 14 2.83 -10.39 11.24
CA LYS A 14 4.02 -10.96 10.59
C LYS A 14 3.84 -12.44 10.25
N GLU A 15 3.12 -13.21 11.07
CA GLU A 15 2.89 -14.63 10.85
C GLU A 15 2.12 -14.83 9.53
N ALA A 16 1.03 -14.09 9.33
CA ALA A 16 0.24 -14.10 8.11
C ALA A 16 1.03 -13.59 6.90
N VAL A 17 1.86 -12.53 7.06
CA VAL A 17 2.75 -12.04 5.98
C VAL A 17 3.73 -13.12 5.55
N CYS A 18 4.31 -13.88 6.48
CA CYS A 18 5.24 -14.97 6.17
C CYS A 18 4.56 -16.11 5.38
N GLN A 19 3.25 -16.27 5.50
CA GLN A 19 2.46 -17.26 4.74
C GLN A 19 1.94 -16.72 3.39
N LEU A 20 2.17 -15.44 3.06
CA LEU A 20 1.73 -14.91 1.77
C LEU A 20 2.45 -15.63 0.62
N PRO A 21 1.72 -16.12 -0.40
CA PRO A 21 2.32 -16.79 -1.53
C PRO A 21 3.14 -15.80 -2.35
N ASP A 22 4.20 -16.30 -2.98
CA ASP A 22 4.89 -15.53 -4.00
C ASP A 22 3.98 -15.40 -5.22
N ILE A 23 3.80 -14.16 -5.68
CA ILE A 23 2.90 -13.84 -6.78
C ILE A 23 3.68 -13.92 -8.10
N VAL A 24 3.34 -14.90 -8.93
CA VAL A 24 3.87 -14.99 -10.29
C VAL A 24 3.20 -13.92 -11.15
N LEU A 25 4.02 -13.02 -11.70
CA LEU A 25 3.54 -11.97 -12.59
C LEU A 25 3.32 -12.50 -14.01
N PRO A 26 2.34 -11.93 -14.77
CA PRO A 26 2.18 -12.26 -16.18
C PRO A 26 3.44 -11.92 -17.01
N ILE A 27 3.58 -12.58 -18.15
CA ILE A 27 4.68 -12.33 -19.09
C ILE A 27 4.78 -10.83 -19.44
N GLY A 28 6.00 -10.30 -19.45
CA GLY A 28 6.31 -8.91 -19.74
C GLY A 28 6.28 -7.98 -18.53
N TYR A 29 5.75 -8.43 -17.39
CA TYR A 29 5.83 -7.70 -16.12
C TYR A 29 7.03 -8.18 -15.31
N SER A 30 7.71 -7.26 -14.62
CA SER A 30 8.78 -7.61 -13.68
C SER A 30 8.60 -6.85 -12.37
N SER A 31 8.70 -7.55 -11.24
CA SER A 31 8.77 -6.93 -9.92
C SER A 31 10.22 -6.66 -9.56
N ARG A 32 10.49 -5.48 -8.99
CA ARG A 32 11.84 -5.09 -8.57
C ARG A 32 11.82 -3.96 -7.53
N PRO A 33 12.90 -3.80 -6.76
CA PRO A 33 13.11 -2.59 -5.96
C PRO A 33 13.24 -1.33 -6.83
N TYR A 34 13.14 -0.18 -6.17
CA TYR A 34 13.43 1.13 -6.76
C TYR A 34 14.88 1.24 -7.28
N ARG A 35 15.04 1.96 -8.39
CA ARG A 35 16.33 2.30 -9.00
C ARG A 35 16.37 3.78 -9.38
N SER A 36 17.56 4.35 -9.41
CA SER A 36 17.76 5.71 -9.92
C SER A 36 17.23 5.81 -11.37
N GLY A 37 16.33 6.76 -11.61
CA GLY A 37 15.63 6.92 -12.90
C GLY A 37 14.14 6.59 -12.85
N ASP A 38 13.66 5.86 -11.84
CA ASP A 38 12.24 5.48 -11.76
C ASP A 38 11.30 6.62 -11.34
N VAL A 39 11.86 7.72 -10.79
CA VAL A 39 11.10 8.81 -10.15
C VAL A 39 9.99 9.36 -11.05
N ALA A 40 10.31 9.65 -12.32
CA ALA A 40 9.36 10.22 -13.28
C ALA A 40 8.19 9.27 -13.54
N SER A 41 8.50 8.01 -13.87
CA SER A 41 7.47 7.02 -14.18
C SER A 41 6.66 6.62 -12.95
N TRP A 42 7.26 6.59 -11.77
CA TRP A 42 6.55 6.32 -10.52
C TRP A 42 5.59 7.47 -10.16
N ALA A 43 6.05 8.72 -10.23
CA ALA A 43 5.20 9.89 -10.02
C ALA A 43 4.00 9.89 -10.98
N ASP A 44 4.21 9.53 -12.25
CA ASP A 44 3.12 9.36 -13.21
C ASP A 44 2.12 8.27 -12.79
N SER A 45 2.60 7.08 -12.45
CA SER A 45 1.78 5.97 -11.96
C SER A 45 0.90 6.39 -10.76
N LEU A 46 1.48 7.09 -9.78
CA LEU A 46 0.78 7.63 -8.61
C LEU A 46 -0.36 8.57 -9.00
N ARG A 47 -0.11 9.54 -9.89
CA ARG A 47 -1.15 10.48 -10.36
C ARG A 47 -2.27 9.76 -11.09
N GLN A 48 -1.96 8.80 -11.96
CA GLN A 48 -2.96 7.95 -12.62
C GLN A 48 -3.74 7.08 -11.64
N GLY A 49 -3.18 6.81 -10.45
CA GLY A 49 -3.82 6.15 -9.32
C GLY A 49 -4.69 7.05 -8.42
N GLY A 50 -4.82 8.33 -8.77
CA GLY A 50 -5.58 9.32 -8.00
C GLY A 50 -4.78 10.03 -6.91
N PHE A 51 -3.46 9.86 -6.85
CA PHE A 51 -2.57 10.63 -5.96
C PHE A 51 -2.02 11.84 -6.71
N THR A 52 -2.90 12.77 -7.09
CA THR A 52 -2.62 13.84 -8.06
C THR A 52 -1.59 14.86 -7.61
N ASP A 53 -1.35 14.96 -6.31
CA ASP A 53 -0.37 15.83 -5.66
C ASP A 53 1.06 15.24 -5.60
N TRP A 54 1.28 14.06 -6.21
CA TRP A 54 2.59 13.44 -6.31
C TRP A 54 3.35 13.86 -7.58
N THR A 55 4.35 14.71 -7.36
CA THR A 55 5.32 15.15 -8.37
C THR A 55 6.62 14.34 -8.28
N GLU A 56 7.46 14.45 -9.30
CA GLU A 56 8.81 13.86 -9.30
C GLU A 56 9.63 14.33 -8.09
N THR A 57 9.61 15.64 -7.82
CA THR A 57 10.26 16.23 -6.66
C THR A 57 9.76 15.60 -5.37
N ARG A 58 8.44 15.43 -5.21
CA ARG A 58 7.88 14.83 -4.00
C ARG A 58 8.27 13.36 -3.86
N VAL A 59 8.26 12.57 -4.93
CA VAL A 59 8.73 11.18 -4.91
C VAL A 59 10.21 11.14 -4.49
N ALA A 60 11.06 11.96 -5.10
CA ALA A 60 12.48 12.03 -4.80
C ALA A 60 12.76 12.43 -3.34
N GLU A 61 12.04 13.45 -2.82
CA GLU A 61 12.11 13.87 -1.43
C GLU A 61 11.66 12.75 -0.48
N TYR A 62 10.56 12.07 -0.79
CA TYR A 62 10.03 10.99 0.03
C TYR A 62 11.00 9.81 0.12
N LEU A 63 11.73 9.52 -0.96
CA LEU A 63 12.76 8.48 -1.07
C LEU A 63 14.12 8.86 -0.46
N LYS A 64 14.27 10.04 0.17
CA LYS A 64 15.50 10.34 0.94
C LYS A 64 15.71 9.44 2.15
N ASN A 65 14.64 8.85 2.68
CA ASN A 65 14.75 7.84 3.73
C ASN A 65 15.32 6.52 3.14
N THR A 66 16.45 6.06 3.69
CA THR A 66 17.18 4.89 3.19
C THR A 66 16.34 3.61 3.19
N GLU A 67 15.69 3.28 4.30
CA GLU A 67 14.86 2.06 4.40
C GLU A 67 13.69 2.11 3.41
N ARG A 68 13.05 3.28 3.27
CA ARG A 68 11.99 3.46 2.28
C ARG A 68 12.50 3.24 0.87
N LYS A 69 13.64 3.84 0.53
CA LYS A 69 14.25 3.69 -0.80
C LYS A 69 14.59 2.25 -1.12
N GLU A 70 15.15 1.51 -0.16
CA GLU A 70 15.53 0.10 -0.31
C GLU A 70 14.31 -0.82 -0.36
N GLY A 71 13.29 -0.54 0.45
CA GLY A 71 12.14 -1.42 0.66
C GLY A 71 10.96 -1.21 -0.27
N SER A 72 10.90 -0.08 -0.96
CA SER A 72 9.77 0.22 -1.85
C SER A 72 9.78 -0.71 -3.07
N GLY A 73 8.62 -1.28 -3.37
CA GLY A 73 8.43 -2.27 -4.41
C GLY A 73 7.75 -1.68 -5.64
N LEU A 74 8.28 -2.00 -6.82
CA LEU A 74 7.76 -1.56 -8.11
C LEU A 74 7.43 -2.77 -8.99
N VAL A 75 6.49 -2.57 -9.91
CA VAL A 75 6.27 -3.45 -11.06
C VAL A 75 6.43 -2.64 -12.34
N GLU A 76 7.27 -3.13 -13.23
CA GLU A 76 7.56 -2.54 -14.53
C GLU A 76 6.91 -3.32 -15.66
N PHE A 77 6.42 -2.60 -16.67
CA PHE A 77 5.99 -3.15 -17.95
C PHE A 77 6.37 -2.18 -19.09
N GLY A 78 7.16 -2.68 -20.06
CA GLY A 78 7.57 -1.89 -21.23
C GLY A 78 8.32 -0.60 -20.88
N GLY A 79 9.24 -0.64 -19.90
CA GLY A 79 10.02 0.53 -19.47
C GLY A 79 9.29 1.49 -18.53
N ARG A 80 8.05 1.18 -18.13
CA ARG A 80 7.22 2.05 -17.28
C ARG A 80 6.85 1.37 -15.97
N ILE A 81 6.83 2.13 -14.89
CA ILE A 81 6.31 1.71 -13.58
C ILE A 81 4.77 1.71 -13.63
N VAL A 82 4.18 0.53 -13.50
CA VAL A 82 2.72 0.32 -13.63
C VAL A 82 2.06 -0.10 -12.33
N ALA A 83 2.83 -0.50 -11.31
CA ALA A 83 2.36 -0.61 -9.94
C ALA A 83 3.50 -0.29 -8.96
N ALA A 84 3.16 0.28 -7.80
CA ALA A 84 4.16 0.67 -6.81
C ALA A 84 3.55 0.83 -5.41
N THR A 85 4.38 0.71 -4.38
CA THR A 85 4.08 1.19 -3.03
C THR A 85 5.37 1.52 -2.29
N PHE A 86 5.30 2.48 -1.38
CA PHE A 86 6.42 2.82 -0.52
C PHE A 86 6.46 1.93 0.72
N ALA A 87 7.68 1.58 1.15
CA ALA A 87 7.93 0.98 2.46
C ALA A 87 8.13 2.08 3.51
N SER A 88 7.28 2.15 4.52
CA SER A 88 7.40 3.12 5.60
C SER A 88 7.30 2.44 6.97
N ARG A 89 7.59 3.19 8.03
CA ARG A 89 7.26 2.81 9.42
C ARG A 89 6.36 3.87 10.02
N LEU A 90 5.50 3.46 10.95
CA LEU A 90 4.74 4.41 11.75
C LEU A 90 5.71 5.36 12.47
N GLY A 91 5.43 6.67 12.40
CA GLY A 91 6.31 7.72 12.93
C GLY A 91 7.34 8.27 11.93
N ASN A 92 7.69 7.54 10.87
CA ASN A 92 8.68 7.97 9.87
C ASN A 92 8.06 8.60 8.61
N GLN A 93 6.81 9.08 8.70
CA GLN A 93 6.16 9.78 7.60
C GLN A 93 6.46 11.29 7.65
N PRO A 94 6.92 11.92 6.54
CA PRO A 94 7.29 13.33 6.50
C PRO A 94 6.13 14.31 6.80
N HIS A 95 4.88 13.83 6.79
CA HIS A 95 3.70 14.63 7.15
C HIS A 95 3.52 14.75 8.68
N ASN A 96 4.34 14.08 9.49
CA ASN A 96 4.30 14.17 10.94
C ASN A 96 5.70 14.52 11.53
N PRO A 97 6.24 15.71 11.19
CA PRO A 97 7.62 16.09 11.50
C PRO A 97 7.94 16.28 13.00
N GLY A 98 6.93 16.19 13.88
CA GLY A 98 7.10 16.27 15.34
C GLY A 98 7.29 14.92 16.04
N ASN A 99 7.22 13.80 15.32
CA ASN A 99 7.20 12.47 15.93
C ASN A 99 8.51 11.71 15.63
N VAL A 100 9.65 12.27 16.06
CA VAL A 100 10.93 11.54 16.06
C VAL A 100 10.84 10.47 17.14
N VAL A 101 10.44 9.27 16.75
CA VAL A 101 10.50 8.10 17.63
C VAL A 101 11.96 7.68 17.81
N ALA A 102 12.41 7.57 19.06
CA ALA A 102 13.78 7.21 19.41
C ALA A 102 14.18 5.82 18.90
N GLU A 103 13.20 4.93 18.72
CA GLU A 103 13.37 3.59 18.16
C GLU A 103 12.45 3.40 16.94
N PRO A 104 12.90 2.67 15.90
CA PRO A 104 12.05 2.36 14.76
C PRO A 104 10.79 1.63 15.21
N SER A 105 9.61 2.12 14.81
CA SER A 105 8.36 1.42 15.10
C SER A 105 8.39 -0.01 14.55
N ASN A 106 7.84 -0.96 15.32
CA ASN A 106 7.58 -2.32 14.87
C ASN A 106 6.39 -2.42 13.90
N ILE A 107 5.74 -1.29 13.58
CA ILE A 107 4.64 -1.22 12.62
C ILE A 107 5.17 -0.69 11.28
N GLY A 108 5.19 -1.56 10.28
CA GLY A 108 5.46 -1.21 8.89
C GLY A 108 4.21 -0.66 8.21
N ILE A 109 4.37 0.25 7.26
CA ILE A 109 3.28 0.88 6.51
C ILE A 109 3.46 0.63 5.01
N LEU A 110 2.40 0.18 4.34
CA LEU A 110 2.31 0.21 2.87
C LEU A 110 1.69 1.54 2.44
N ASP A 111 2.54 2.42 1.91
CA ASP A 111 2.16 3.80 1.60
C ASP A 111 1.89 4.00 0.10
N PHE A 112 0.83 4.75 -0.21
CA PHE A 112 0.44 5.16 -1.58
C PHE A 112 0.45 4.01 -2.60
N VAL A 113 -0.18 2.88 -2.23
CA VAL A 113 -0.33 1.72 -3.10
C VAL A 113 -1.05 2.11 -4.39
N VAL A 114 -0.42 1.86 -5.53
CA VAL A 114 -0.97 2.21 -6.84
C VAL A 114 -0.81 1.08 -7.85
N THR A 115 -1.80 0.97 -8.74
CA THR A 115 -1.70 0.23 -9.99
C THR A 115 -2.35 1.08 -11.09
N HIS A 116 -1.61 1.32 -12.15
CA HIS A 116 -2.05 2.07 -13.32
C HIS A 116 -3.36 1.49 -13.86
N PRO A 117 -4.38 2.31 -14.18
CA PRO A 117 -5.71 1.84 -14.56
C PRO A 117 -5.74 0.74 -15.63
N GLU A 118 -4.95 0.90 -16.70
CA GLU A 118 -4.86 -0.06 -17.82
C GLU A 118 -4.21 -1.40 -17.47
N HIS A 119 -3.55 -1.49 -16.31
CA HIS A 119 -2.81 -2.67 -15.85
C HIS A 119 -3.47 -3.38 -14.65
N ARG A 120 -4.67 -2.93 -14.23
CA ARG A 120 -5.43 -3.53 -13.12
C ARG A 120 -5.96 -4.92 -13.49
N GLY A 121 -6.36 -5.68 -12.46
CA GLY A 121 -6.92 -7.03 -12.63
C GLY A 121 -5.88 -8.12 -12.92
N ARG A 122 -4.58 -7.80 -12.85
CA ARG A 122 -3.46 -8.71 -13.19
C ARG A 122 -2.62 -9.14 -11.99
N GLY A 123 -3.13 -8.95 -10.78
CA GLY A 123 -2.41 -9.30 -9.54
C GLY A 123 -1.25 -8.36 -9.14
N LEU A 124 -1.00 -7.27 -9.89
CA LEU A 124 0.18 -6.41 -9.68
C LEU A 124 0.20 -5.75 -8.30
N GLY A 125 -0.92 -5.16 -7.87
CA GLY A 125 -1.03 -4.57 -6.53
C GLY A 125 -0.78 -5.59 -5.42
N LYS A 126 -1.29 -6.82 -5.56
CA LYS A 126 -1.05 -7.92 -4.61
C LYS A 126 0.42 -8.31 -4.57
N ALA A 127 1.08 -8.43 -5.73
CA ALA A 127 2.51 -8.72 -5.83
C ALA A 127 3.36 -7.64 -5.15
N THR A 128 3.09 -6.38 -5.46
CA THR A 128 3.79 -5.23 -4.89
C THR A 128 3.61 -5.16 -3.37
N CYS A 129 2.38 -5.28 -2.86
CA CYS A 129 2.12 -5.25 -1.42
C CYS A 129 2.79 -6.43 -0.70
N THR A 130 2.77 -7.63 -1.31
CA THR A 130 3.41 -8.82 -0.72
C THR A 130 4.92 -8.63 -0.60
N ALA A 131 5.58 -8.14 -1.65
CA ALA A 131 7.02 -7.90 -1.64
C ALA A 131 7.42 -6.88 -0.55
N VAL A 132 6.69 -5.77 -0.45
CA VAL A 132 7.00 -4.72 0.54
C VAL A 132 6.67 -5.16 1.96
N ALA A 133 5.56 -5.88 2.18
CA ALA A 133 5.24 -6.44 3.48
C ALA A 133 6.31 -7.43 3.96
N LYS A 134 6.76 -8.35 3.09
CA LYS A 134 7.85 -9.28 3.39
C LYS A 134 9.17 -8.55 3.68
N PHE A 135 9.49 -7.49 2.93
CA PHE A 135 10.65 -6.64 3.22
C PHE A 135 10.58 -6.04 4.63
N LEU A 136 9.44 -5.43 5.00
CA LEU A 136 9.26 -4.78 6.30
C LEU A 136 9.33 -5.81 7.45
N VAL A 137 8.72 -6.98 7.29
CA VAL A 137 8.83 -8.09 8.26
C VAL A 137 10.27 -8.57 8.41
N ALA A 138 11.02 -8.70 7.31
CA ALA A 138 12.45 -9.05 7.35
C ALA A 138 13.30 -7.97 8.06
N ARG A 139 12.82 -6.73 8.14
CA ARG A 139 13.41 -5.62 8.91
C ARG A 139 12.84 -5.51 10.33
N GLY A 140 12.18 -6.54 10.84
CA GLY A 140 11.72 -6.62 12.23
C GLY A 140 10.35 -5.99 12.50
N CYS A 141 9.59 -5.58 11.47
CA CYS A 141 8.20 -5.21 11.69
C CYS A 141 7.37 -6.44 12.10
N THR A 142 6.56 -6.30 13.15
CA THR A 142 5.66 -7.36 13.63
C THR A 142 4.24 -7.22 13.09
N THR A 143 3.90 -6.04 12.57
CA THR A 143 2.59 -5.73 12.00
C THR A 143 2.79 -4.83 10.79
N ILE A 144 2.00 -5.05 9.74
CA ILE A 144 1.93 -4.17 8.57
C ILE A 144 0.56 -3.50 8.56
N GLU A 145 0.53 -2.18 8.45
CA GLU A 145 -0.67 -1.35 8.41
C GLU A 145 -0.76 -0.60 7.08
N LEU A 146 -1.98 -0.24 6.68
CA LEU A 146 -2.23 0.71 5.60
C LEU A 146 -3.49 1.53 5.86
N GLY A 147 -3.54 2.72 5.24
CA GLY A 147 -4.72 3.56 5.15
C GLY A 147 -5.39 3.44 3.79
N THR A 148 -6.72 3.50 3.75
CA THR A 148 -7.47 3.50 2.49
C THR A 148 -8.81 4.23 2.60
N ASP A 149 -9.27 4.80 1.49
CA ASP A 149 -10.57 5.48 1.41
C ASP A 149 -11.68 4.48 1.09
N ASP A 150 -12.87 4.68 1.65
CA ASP A 150 -14.02 3.75 1.59
C ASP A 150 -14.44 3.39 0.15
N TRP A 151 -14.23 4.31 -0.79
CA TRP A 151 -14.58 4.15 -2.20
C TRP A 151 -13.54 3.35 -3.00
N ARG A 152 -12.35 3.06 -2.44
CA ARG A 152 -11.29 2.28 -3.09
C ARG A 152 -11.54 0.77 -3.01
N LEU A 153 -12.77 0.34 -3.32
CA LEU A 153 -13.21 -1.06 -3.23
C LEU A 153 -12.24 -2.06 -3.89
N PRO A 154 -11.65 -1.81 -5.08
CA PRO A 154 -10.68 -2.74 -5.66
C PRO A 154 -9.42 -2.94 -4.81
N ALA A 155 -8.94 -1.89 -4.13
CA ALA A 155 -7.77 -1.99 -3.24
C ALA A 155 -8.13 -2.72 -1.95
N ILE A 156 -9.28 -2.39 -1.35
CA ILE A 156 -9.79 -3.07 -0.15
C ILE A 156 -9.92 -4.57 -0.40
N HIS A 157 -10.49 -4.96 -1.54
CA HIS A 157 -10.58 -6.37 -1.95
C HIS A 157 -9.21 -7.06 -2.03
N VAL A 158 -8.19 -6.37 -2.57
CA VAL A 158 -6.83 -6.93 -2.61
C VAL A 158 -6.30 -7.16 -1.20
N TYR A 159 -6.45 -6.20 -0.29
CA TYR A 159 -5.95 -6.30 1.08
C TYR A 159 -6.66 -7.40 1.87
N LEU A 160 -7.99 -7.50 1.78
CA LEU A 160 -8.75 -8.63 2.35
C LEU A 160 -8.23 -9.97 1.81
N SER A 161 -7.89 -10.06 0.51
CA SER A 161 -7.42 -11.31 -0.12
C SER A 161 -6.01 -11.72 0.28
N MET A 162 -5.31 -10.80 0.94
CA MET A 162 -4.00 -11.02 1.54
C MET A 162 -4.13 -11.35 3.03
N GLY A 163 -5.33 -11.28 3.61
CA GLY A 163 -5.56 -11.51 5.04
C GLY A 163 -5.49 -10.26 5.91
N PHE A 164 -5.39 -9.05 5.33
CA PHE A 164 -5.50 -7.83 6.13
C PHE A 164 -6.89 -7.74 6.78
N GLN A 165 -6.92 -7.35 8.04
CA GLN A 165 -8.12 -7.22 8.84
C GLN A 165 -8.50 -5.73 9.05
N PRO A 166 -9.80 -5.39 9.01
CA PRO A 166 -10.31 -4.09 9.41
C PRO A 166 -9.89 -3.67 10.82
N VAL A 167 -9.54 -2.39 11.00
CA VAL A 167 -9.31 -1.81 12.33
C VAL A 167 -10.50 -0.94 12.75
N ILE A 168 -11.05 -1.22 13.93
CA ILE A 168 -12.14 -0.46 14.54
C ILE A 168 -11.57 0.49 15.60
N ASN A 169 -11.16 1.69 15.18
CA ASN A 169 -10.52 2.69 16.07
C ASN A 169 -11.36 3.97 16.29
N ARG A 170 -12.60 3.99 15.80
CA ARG A 170 -13.55 5.08 15.95
C ARG A 170 -14.98 4.54 15.88
N ASN A 171 -15.91 5.18 16.55
CA ASN A 171 -17.31 4.75 16.67
C ASN A 171 -18.09 4.68 15.34
N ASP A 172 -17.69 5.41 14.30
CA ASP A 172 -18.28 5.32 12.95
C ASP A 172 -17.72 4.14 12.11
N MET A 173 -16.59 3.55 12.52
CA MET A 173 -15.90 2.52 11.73
C MET A 173 -16.72 1.24 11.52
N PRO A 174 -17.47 0.72 12.51
CA PRO A 174 -18.30 -0.47 12.29
C PRO A 174 -19.29 -0.28 11.13
N GLY A 175 -20.00 0.86 11.10
CA GLY A 175 -20.96 1.16 10.04
C GLY A 175 -20.30 1.37 8.67
N ARG A 176 -19.14 2.04 8.64
CA ARG A 176 -18.39 2.25 7.39
C ARG A 176 -17.85 0.95 6.81
N TRP A 177 -17.32 0.07 7.65
CA TRP A 177 -16.88 -1.25 7.21
C TRP A 177 -18.03 -2.11 6.73
N ALA A 178 -19.18 -2.10 7.43
CA ALA A 178 -20.38 -2.80 6.97
C ALA A 178 -20.79 -2.36 5.55
N ALA A 179 -20.84 -1.05 5.29
CA ALA A 179 -21.17 -0.51 3.97
C ALA A 179 -20.13 -0.85 2.89
N VAL A 180 -18.84 -0.90 3.25
CA VAL A 180 -17.79 -1.34 2.32
C VAL A 180 -17.94 -2.81 1.95
N ILE A 181 -18.18 -3.68 2.93
CA ILE A 181 -18.36 -5.13 2.70
C ILE A 181 -19.60 -5.39 1.84
N GLU A 182 -20.70 -4.68 2.10
CA GLU A 182 -21.92 -4.76 1.28
C GLU A 182 -21.63 -4.39 -0.18
N LYS A 183 -20.97 -3.25 -0.43
CA LYS A 183 -20.59 -2.83 -1.78
C LYS A 183 -19.64 -3.80 -2.48
N LEU A 184 -18.75 -4.46 -1.73
CA LEU A 184 -17.87 -5.48 -2.30
C LEU A 184 -18.70 -6.67 -2.81
N LYS A 185 -19.67 -7.14 -2.04
CA LYS A 185 -20.60 -8.21 -2.42
C LYS A 185 -21.41 -7.84 -3.67
N GLU A 186 -22.02 -6.66 -3.68
CA GLU A 186 -22.77 -6.13 -4.83
C GLU A 186 -21.92 -6.07 -6.10
N SER A 187 -20.62 -5.81 -5.95
CA SER A 187 -19.68 -5.70 -7.07
C SER A 187 -19.08 -7.04 -7.54
N GLY A 188 -19.55 -8.17 -7.00
CA GLY A 188 -19.04 -9.52 -7.33
C GLY A 188 -17.63 -9.81 -6.79
N ARG A 189 -17.19 -9.06 -5.77
CA ARG A 189 -15.87 -9.18 -5.12
C ARG A 189 -15.99 -9.78 -3.72
N ASP A 190 -16.82 -10.81 -3.59
CA ASP A 190 -17.06 -11.42 -2.28
C ASP A 190 -15.81 -12.13 -1.78
N HIS A 191 -15.62 -12.09 -0.46
CA HIS A 191 -14.58 -12.82 0.26
C HIS A 191 -15.30 -13.85 1.13
N THR A 192 -15.60 -14.99 0.53
CA THR A 192 -16.05 -16.21 1.21
C THR A 192 -15.14 -17.37 0.85
#